data_AF-Q984Z6-F1
#
_entry.id   AF-Q984Z6-F1
#
_cell.length_a   1.000
_cell.length_b   1.000
_cell.length_c   1.000
_cell.angle_alpha   90.00
_cell.angle_beta   90.00
_cell.angle_gamma   90.00
#
_symmetry.space_group_name_H-M   'P 1'
#
loop_
_entity.id
_entity.type
_entity.pdbx_description
1 polymer ?
#
loop_
_entity_poly.entity_id
_entity_poly.type
_entity_poly.pdbx_seq_one_letter_code
_entity_poly.pdbx_strand_id
1 'polypeptide(L)'
;MVPGAPRPAGAVTVQLYLFVLKQFRTENRFTLFQELHWGENMQFIVIEDFTGCDRKDIYRRFRDRGRLKPEELVVHHSWIAADMSRCFLLVETDDVTLLQRWVIEWADLVEFEIIPVATSKDMVAALSGHL
;
A
#
# COMPACT_ATOMS: atom_id res chain seq x y z
N MET A 1 -23.27 -8.30 -23.55
CA MET A 1 -21.88 -8.52 -23.99
C MET A 1 -21.14 -7.21 -23.83
N VAL A 2 -20.26 -7.11 -22.84
CA VAL A 2 -19.31 -6.00 -22.70
C VAL A 2 -17.92 -6.59 -23.03
N PRO A 3 -17.22 -6.10 -24.05
CA PRO A 3 -15.90 -6.61 -24.42
C PRO A 3 -14.80 -5.93 -23.60
N GLY A 4 -13.83 -6.71 -23.10
CA GLY A 4 -12.50 -6.17 -22.81
C GLY A 4 -11.99 -6.16 -21.36
N ALA A 5 -12.55 -6.93 -20.42
CA ALA A 5 -11.86 -7.13 -19.13
C ALA A 5 -10.54 -7.91 -19.38
N PRO A 6 -9.36 -7.37 -19.00
CA PRO A 6 -8.13 -8.15 -19.06
C PRO A 6 -8.26 -9.35 -18.12
N ARG A 7 -8.03 -10.56 -18.65
CA ARG A 7 -7.93 -11.79 -17.84
C ARG A 7 -6.72 -11.67 -16.92
N PRO A 8 -6.83 -12.00 -15.62
CA PRO A 8 -5.66 -12.04 -14.75
C PRO A 8 -4.71 -13.14 -15.26
N ALA A 9 -3.50 -12.72 -15.63
CA ALA A 9 -2.44 -13.61 -16.06
C ALA A 9 -1.90 -14.40 -14.86
N GLY A 10 -1.99 -15.73 -14.93
CA GLY A 10 -1.09 -16.68 -14.27
C GLY A 10 -1.21 -16.87 -12.75
N ALA A 11 -1.17 -18.13 -12.33
CA ALA A 11 -1.16 -18.57 -10.92
C ALA A 11 -0.01 -17.98 -10.06
N VAL A 12 1.02 -17.42 -10.68
CA VAL A 12 2.15 -16.75 -9.99
C VAL A 12 1.71 -15.43 -9.34
N THR A 13 0.79 -14.70 -9.97
CA THR A 13 0.25 -13.41 -9.49
C THR A 13 -0.54 -13.59 -8.19
N VAL A 14 -1.32 -14.67 -8.10
CA VAL A 14 -2.13 -15.01 -6.91
C VAL A 14 -1.24 -15.43 -5.73
N GLN A 15 -0.16 -16.17 -6.00
CA GLN A 15 0.75 -16.64 -4.94
C GLN A 15 1.60 -15.50 -4.36
N LEU A 16 2.05 -14.56 -5.20
CA LEU A 16 2.75 -13.35 -4.73
C LEU A 16 1.80 -12.44 -3.95
N TYR A 17 0.56 -12.28 -4.41
CA TYR A 17 -0.49 -11.55 -3.67
C TYR A 17 -0.72 -12.15 -2.29
N LEU A 18 -0.93 -13.47 -2.18
CA LEU A 18 -1.14 -14.14 -0.90
C LEU A 18 0.10 -14.08 0.01
N PHE A 19 1.31 -14.03 -0.55
CA PHE A 19 2.56 -13.88 0.20
C PHE A 19 2.74 -12.46 0.75
N VAL A 20 2.50 -11.43 -0.08
CA VAL A 20 2.47 -10.02 0.33
C VAL A 20 1.42 -9.83 1.43
N LEU A 21 0.21 -10.37 1.24
CA LEU A 21 -0.88 -10.33 2.22
C LEU A 21 -0.57 -11.09 3.54
N LYS A 22 0.29 -12.11 3.50
CA LYS A 22 0.74 -12.84 4.71
C LYS A 22 1.77 -12.07 5.53
N GLN A 23 2.53 -11.15 4.94
CA GLN A 23 3.42 -10.26 5.69
C GLN A 23 2.65 -9.19 6.48
N PHE A 24 1.39 -8.90 6.11
CA PHE A 24 0.47 -7.98 6.80
C PHE A 24 -0.40 -8.62 7.92
N ARG A 25 0.15 -9.58 8.70
CA ARG A 25 -0.57 -10.35 9.76
C ARG A 25 -1.38 -9.40 10.68
N THR A 26 -2.67 -9.60 11.00
CA THR A 26 -3.32 -10.79 11.56
C THR A 26 -4.83 -10.89 11.26
N GLU A 27 -5.24 -12.09 10.84
CA GLU A 27 -6.52 -12.79 11.13
C GLU A 27 -7.86 -12.22 10.61
N ASN A 28 -8.40 -12.93 9.61
CA ASN A 28 -9.83 -13.22 9.40
C ASN A 28 -10.82 -12.06 9.12
N ARG A 29 -10.50 -11.10 8.26
CA ARG A 29 -11.53 -10.22 7.63
C ARG A 29 -11.40 -9.98 6.12
N PHE A 30 -10.50 -10.68 5.42
CA PHE A 30 -10.15 -10.34 4.03
C PHE A 30 -11.07 -10.91 2.94
N THR A 31 -11.96 -11.85 3.23
CA THR A 31 -12.84 -12.45 2.20
C THR A 31 -13.78 -11.43 1.57
N LEU A 32 -14.11 -10.35 2.29
CA LEU A 32 -14.96 -9.26 1.80
C LEU A 32 -14.25 -8.25 0.89
N PHE A 33 -12.91 -8.22 0.88
CA PHE A 33 -12.17 -7.27 0.05
C PHE A 33 -12.06 -7.71 -1.42
N GLN A 34 -12.19 -9.01 -1.71
CA GLN A 34 -12.08 -9.55 -3.09
C GLN A 34 -13.30 -9.22 -3.97
N GLU A 35 -14.45 -8.90 -3.38
CA GLU A 35 -15.69 -8.62 -4.13
C GLU A 35 -15.92 -7.11 -4.37
N LEU A 36 -15.21 -6.25 -3.64
CA LEU A 36 -15.16 -4.81 -3.89
C LEU A 36 -14.20 -4.53 -5.05
N HIS A 37 -14.75 -4.46 -6.26
CA HIS A 37 -14.14 -3.90 -7.48
C HIS A 37 -12.64 -3.61 -7.38
N TRP A 38 -11.79 -4.60 -7.72
CA TRP A 38 -10.35 -4.41 -7.93
C TRP A 38 -10.03 -3.59 -9.20
N GLY A 39 -10.96 -2.74 -9.64
CA GLY A 39 -10.84 -1.86 -10.79
C GLY A 39 -10.09 -0.60 -10.38
N GLU A 40 -9.11 -0.22 -11.19
CA GLU A 40 -8.47 1.10 -11.32
C GLU A 40 -8.65 2.02 -10.09
N ASN A 41 -7.59 2.12 -9.26
CA ASN A 41 -7.44 3.00 -8.08
C ASN A 41 -7.58 2.32 -6.70
N MET A 42 -6.72 1.36 -6.36
CA MET A 42 -6.63 0.89 -4.96
C MET A 42 -5.93 1.94 -4.11
N GLN A 43 -6.46 2.16 -2.91
CA GLN A 43 -5.87 3.09 -1.94
C GLN A 43 -5.28 2.35 -0.75
N PHE A 44 -4.18 2.90 -0.25
CA PHE A 44 -3.44 2.38 0.89
C PHE A 44 -3.11 3.52 1.83
N ILE A 45 -3.25 3.28 3.12
CA ILE A 45 -2.54 4.05 4.13
C ILE A 45 -1.18 3.39 4.29
N VAL A 46 -0.12 4.15 4.02
CA VAL A 46 1.26 3.74 4.29
C VAL A 46 1.75 4.51 5.49
N ILE A 47 2.28 3.78 6.48
CA ILE A 47 2.91 4.34 7.67
C ILE A 47 4.38 3.95 7.60
N GLU A 48 5.24 4.97 7.57
CA GLU A 48 6.69 4.82 7.64
C GLU A 48 7.12 5.12 9.08
N ASP A 49 7.85 4.20 9.70
CA ASP A 49 8.42 4.37 11.04
C ASP A 49 9.94 4.51 10.98
N PHE A 50 10.44 5.62 11.51
CA PHE A 50 11.85 6.03 11.52
C PHE A 50 12.51 5.90 12.89
N THR A 51 11.83 5.30 13.88
CA THR A 51 12.32 5.25 15.27
C THR A 51 13.56 4.38 15.45
N GLY A 52 13.74 3.39 14.58
CA GLY A 52 14.86 2.44 14.62
C GLY A 52 16.19 2.92 14.01
N CYS A 53 16.25 4.12 13.42
CA CYS A 53 17.44 4.58 12.67
C CYS A 53 17.83 6.04 12.98
N ASP A 54 19.04 6.44 12.54
CA ASP A 54 19.42 7.85 12.51
C ASP A 54 18.71 8.54 11.34
N ARG A 55 17.76 9.42 11.66
CA ARG A 55 16.99 10.23 10.71
C ARG A 55 17.88 11.01 9.73
N LYS A 56 19.11 11.36 10.10
CA LYS A 56 20.05 12.03 9.18
C LYS A 56 20.37 11.16 7.96
N ASP A 57 20.42 9.84 8.11
CA ASP A 57 20.68 8.93 6.99
C ASP A 57 19.47 8.86 6.05
N ILE A 58 18.24 8.88 6.59
CA ILE A 58 17.01 9.01 5.80
C ILE A 58 17.05 10.30 4.98
N TYR A 59 17.24 11.45 5.62
CA TYR A 59 17.25 12.74 4.92
C TYR A 59 18.39 12.86 3.92
N ARG A 60 19.56 12.26 4.19
CA ARG A 60 20.67 12.20 3.24
C ARG A 60 20.28 11.42 1.99
N ARG A 61 19.75 10.21 2.16
CA ARG A 61 19.28 9.38 1.04
C ARG A 61 18.17 10.08 0.26
N PHE A 62 17.22 10.69 0.97
CA PHE A 62 16.11 11.41 0.35
C PHE A 62 16.59 12.60 -0.49
N ARG A 63 17.54 13.37 0.02
CA ARG A 63 18.14 14.49 -0.73
C ARG A 63 18.88 14.00 -1.98
N ASP A 64 19.62 12.89 -1.86
CA ASP A 64 20.53 12.43 -2.92
C ASP A 64 19.82 11.56 -3.98
N ARG A 65 18.78 10.82 -3.59
CA ARG A 65 18.07 9.85 -4.45
C ARG A 65 16.55 10.10 -4.58
N GLY A 66 16.02 11.11 -3.90
CA GLY A 66 14.59 11.39 -3.85
C GLY A 66 13.81 10.35 -3.05
N ARG A 67 12.52 10.21 -3.36
CA ARG A 67 11.61 9.27 -2.69
C ARG A 67 11.90 7.80 -3.00
N LEU A 68 12.57 7.51 -4.11
CA LEU A 68 12.77 6.14 -4.62
C LEU A 68 11.47 5.33 -4.78
N LYS A 69 10.31 6.01 -4.77
CA LYS A 69 9.05 5.39 -5.18
C LYS A 69 9.02 5.25 -6.71
N PRO A 70 8.42 4.19 -7.25
CA PRO A 70 8.06 4.14 -8.66
C PRO A 70 7.22 5.35 -9.06
N GLU A 71 7.31 5.77 -10.33
CA GLU A 71 6.62 6.96 -10.83
C GLU A 71 5.10 6.77 -10.78
N GLU A 72 4.67 5.55 -11.10
CA GLU A 72 3.30 5.08 -11.16
C GLU A 72 2.61 5.02 -9.80
N LEU A 73 3.37 5.01 -8.69
CA LEU A 73 2.83 5.00 -7.35
C LEU A 73 2.40 6.43 -6.94
N VAL A 74 1.10 6.71 -6.94
CA VAL A 74 0.59 8.06 -6.67
C VAL A 74 0.51 8.29 -5.18
N VAL A 75 1.06 9.41 -4.70
CA VAL A 75 0.97 9.83 -3.29
C VAL A 75 0.06 11.04 -3.23
N HIS A 76 -1.18 10.86 -2.79
CA HIS A 76 -2.17 11.94 -2.68
C HIS A 76 -1.84 12.89 -1.54
N HIS A 77 -1.49 12.32 -0.40
CA HIS A 77 -1.16 13.08 0.80
C HIS A 77 -0.02 12.44 1.58
N SER A 78 0.73 13.28 2.29
CA SER A 78 1.87 12.87 3.11
C SER A 78 1.98 13.82 4.30
N TRP A 79 1.95 13.25 5.49
CA TRP A 79 2.02 13.96 6.76
C TRP A 79 3.17 13.38 7.59
N ILE A 80 3.99 14.25 8.17
CA ILE A 80 5.04 13.85 9.11
C ILE A 80 4.59 14.14 10.54
N ALA A 81 4.81 13.20 11.44
CA ALA A 81 4.57 13.42 12.87
C ALA A 81 5.46 14.56 13.39
N ALA A 82 4.98 15.32 14.37
CA ALA A 82 5.68 16.51 14.88
C ALA A 82 7.03 16.18 15.53
N ASP A 83 7.19 14.97 16.05
CA ASP A 83 8.44 14.42 16.59
C ASP A 83 9.37 13.84 15.51
N MET A 84 8.95 13.90 14.25
CA MET A 84 9.63 13.36 13.07
C MET A 84 9.89 11.85 13.14
N SER A 85 9.15 11.11 13.96
CA SER A 85 9.33 9.67 14.13
C SER A 85 8.62 8.85 13.06
N ARG A 86 7.55 9.40 12.45
CA ARG A 86 6.70 8.68 11.51
C ARG A 86 6.20 9.55 10.37
N CYS A 87 5.96 8.94 9.22
CA CYS A 87 5.20 9.52 8.12
C CYS A 87 3.93 8.72 7.85
N PHE A 88 2.84 9.41 7.54
CA PHE A 88 1.56 8.85 7.16
C PHE A 88 1.25 9.30 5.74
N LEU A 89 0.96 8.35 4.85
CA LEU A 89 0.72 8.64 3.46
C LEU A 89 -0.58 7.99 3.00
N LEU A 90 -1.33 8.71 2.16
CA LEU A 90 -2.39 8.12 1.35
C LEU A 90 -1.82 7.87 -0.05
N VAL A 91 -1.71 6.59 -0.39
CA VAL A 91 -1.07 6.10 -1.62
C VAL A 91 -2.11 5.41 -2.49
N GLU A 92 -2.01 5.62 -3.79
CA GLU A 92 -2.85 4.98 -4.79
C GLU A 92 -2.00 4.26 -5.83
N THR A 93 -2.42 3.04 -6.17
CA THR A 93 -1.79 2.23 -7.21
C THR A 93 -2.77 1.19 -7.75
N ASP A 94 -2.61 0.78 -9.00
CA ASP A 94 -3.28 -0.39 -9.58
C ASP A 94 -2.42 -1.67 -9.49
N ASP A 95 -1.13 -1.53 -9.16
CA ASP A 95 -0.17 -2.62 -8.98
C ASP A 95 0.47 -2.57 -7.58
N VAL A 96 0.13 -3.57 -6.75
CA VAL A 96 0.67 -3.69 -5.38
C VAL A 96 2.17 -4.03 -5.34
N THR A 97 2.74 -4.53 -6.44
CA THR A 97 4.18 -4.82 -6.50
C THR A 97 5.02 -3.55 -6.48
N LEU A 98 4.45 -2.40 -6.85
CA LEU A 98 5.12 -1.10 -6.78
C LEU A 98 5.39 -0.67 -5.33
N LEU A 99 4.48 -1.00 -4.40
CA LEU A 99 4.68 -0.77 -2.96
C LEU A 99 5.88 -1.59 -2.46
N GLN A 100 5.99 -2.85 -2.87
CA GLN A 100 7.10 -3.72 -2.48
C GLN A 100 8.45 -3.21 -3.00
N ARG A 101 8.50 -2.73 -4.25
CA ARG A 101 9.72 -2.12 -4.80
C ARG A 101 10.13 -0.89 -3.99
N TRP A 102 9.16 -0.06 -3.60
CA TRP A 102 9.44 1.11 -2.78
C TRP A 102 9.95 0.72 -1.38
N VAL A 103 9.34 -0.28 -0.75
CA VAL A 103 9.79 -0.81 0.56
C VAL A 103 11.24 -1.31 0.47
N ILE A 104 11.60 -2.06 -0.57
CA ILE A 104 12.96 -2.61 -0.72
C ILE A 104 14.04 -1.51 -0.75
N GLU A 105 13.76 -0.36 -1.36
CA GLU A 105 14.72 0.76 -1.44
C GLU A 105 14.99 1.44 -0.08
N TRP A 106 14.13 1.19 0.92
CA TRP A 106 14.16 1.84 2.23
C TRP A 106 14.21 0.87 3.41
N ALA A 107 14.09 -0.44 3.20
CA ALA A 107 13.95 -1.45 4.25
C ALA A 107 15.13 -1.54 5.24
N ASP A 108 16.29 -0.95 4.91
CA ASP A 108 17.43 -0.85 5.82
C ASP A 108 17.35 0.36 6.78
N LEU A 109 16.46 1.31 6.52
CA LEU A 109 16.32 2.55 7.29
C LEU A 109 14.90 2.80 7.82
N VAL A 110 13.87 2.23 7.19
CA VAL A 110 12.47 2.56 7.44
C VAL A 110 11.67 1.27 7.58
N GLU A 111 10.89 1.19 8.65
CA GLU A 111 9.88 0.14 8.82
C GLU A 111 8.57 0.60 8.19
N PHE A 112 7.88 -0.31 7.49
CA PHE A 112 6.66 0.02 6.75
C PHE A 112 5.46 -0.78 7.27
N GLU A 113 4.35 -0.08 7.51
CA GLU A 113 3.02 -0.66 7.66
C GLU A 113 2.15 -0.16 6.50
N ILE A 114 1.53 -1.07 5.75
CA ILE A 114 0.73 -0.76 4.56
C ILE A 114 -0.64 -1.37 4.74
N ILE A 115 -1.65 -0.52 4.80
CA ILE A 115 -3.03 -0.90 5.13
C ILE A 115 -3.89 -0.61 3.90
N PRO A 116 -4.50 -1.63 3.25
CA PRO A 116 -5.47 -1.40 2.19
C PRO A 116 -6.70 -0.69 2.78
N VAL A 117 -7.15 0.37 2.11
CA VAL A 117 -8.31 1.15 2.54
C VAL A 117 -9.30 1.34 1.41
N ALA A 118 -10.56 1.53 1.80
CA ALA A 118 -11.64 1.94 0.92
C ALA A 118 -12.36 3.14 1.58
N THR A 119 -13.07 3.93 0.79
CA THR A 119 -13.89 5.00 1.36
C THR A 119 -14.96 4.40 2.27
N SER A 120 -15.39 5.14 3.30
CA SER A 120 -16.47 4.69 4.17
C SER A 120 -17.75 4.40 3.39
N LYS A 121 -18.02 5.18 2.33
CA LYS A 121 -19.17 4.98 1.44
C LYS A 121 -19.13 3.62 0.75
N ASP A 122 -18.00 3.28 0.14
CA ASP A 122 -17.85 2.02 -0.59
C ASP A 122 -17.89 0.83 0.37
N MET A 123 -17.26 0.97 1.54
CA MET A 123 -17.21 -0.12 2.50
C MET A 123 -18.56 -0.37 3.18
N VAL A 124 -19.34 0.68 3.45
CA VAL A 124 -20.73 0.53 3.91
C VAL A 124 -21.60 -0.09 2.82
N ALA A 125 -21.46 0.32 1.56
CA ALA A 125 -22.22 -0.24 0.45
C ALA A 125 -21.92 -1.75 0.25
N ALA A 126 -20.66 -2.15 0.40
CA ALA A 126 -20.25 -3.55 0.33
C ALA A 126 -20.85 -4.42 1.43
N LEU A 127 -20.96 -3.84 2.64
CA LEU A 127 -21.36 -4.55 3.84
C LEU A 127 -22.84 -4.38 4.18
N SER A 128 -23.63 -3.66 3.38
CA SER A 128 -25.03 -3.34 3.71
C SER A 128 -25.94 -4.56 3.85
N GLY A 129 -25.54 -5.72 3.32
CA GLY A 129 -26.24 -7.00 3.52
C GLY A 129 -25.84 -7.75 4.79
N HIS A 130 -24.85 -7.24 5.53
CA HIS A 130 -24.22 -7.88 6.69
C HIS A 130 -24.14 -6.99 7.94
N LEU A 131 -24.53 -5.71 7.83
CA LEU A 131 -24.63 -4.72 8.92
C LEU A 131 -26.09 -4.51 9.30
#